data_AF-A0A7X7EUQ8-F1
#
_entry.id   AF-A0A7X7EUQ8-F1
#
_cell.length_a   1.000
_cell.length_b   1.000
_cell.length_c   1.000
_cell.angle_alpha   90.00
_cell.angle_beta   90.00
_cell.angle_gamma   90.00
#
_symmetry.space_group_name_H-M   'P 1'
#
loop_
_entity.id
_entity.type
_entity.pdbx_description
1 polymer ?
#
loop_
_entity_poly.entity_id
_entity_poly.type
_entity_poly.pdbx_seq_one_letter_code
_entity_poly.pdbx_strand_id
1 'polypeptide(L)' 'MYYATGWYSRENQKVLIILIRKNEASDVYRIIRGIDDKAFITVANVMGVYGKGFEELKK' A
#
# COMPACT_ATOMS: atom_id res chain seq x y z
N MET A 1 8.70 4.73 1.03
CA MET A 1 9.34 3.41 0.87
C MET A 1 10.02 3.07 2.18
N TYR A 2 9.66 1.95 2.79
CA TYR A 2 10.19 1.49 4.06
C TYR A 2 11.20 0.36 3.83
N TYR A 3 12.23 0.30 4.65
CA TYR A 3 13.13 -0.84 4.72
C TYR A 3 12.58 -1.83 5.75
N ALA A 4 12.43 -3.08 5.35
CA ALA A 4 11.96 -4.17 6.18
C ALA A 4 12.98 -5.32 6.16
N THR A 5 12.90 -6.22 7.13
CA THR A 5 13.72 -7.44 7.16
C THR A 5 12.80 -8.64 7.22
N GLY A 6 12.98 -9.59 6.29
CA GLY A 6 12.23 -10.84 6.28
C GLY A 6 12.50 -11.64 7.56
N TRP A 7 11.46 -12.08 8.25
CA TRP A 7 11.64 -12.79 9.53
C TRP A 7 12.37 -14.12 9.36
N TYR A 8 11.95 -14.92 8.36
CA TYR A 8 12.54 -16.23 8.08
C TYR A 8 13.83 -16.13 7.25
N SER A 9 13.83 -15.37 6.15
CA SER A 9 15.00 -15.26 5.28
C SER A 9 16.12 -14.39 5.86
N ARG A 10 15.80 -13.50 6.81
CA ARG A 10 16.70 -12.45 7.35
C ARG A 10 17.22 -11.47 6.29
N GLU A 11 16.62 -11.47 5.11
CA GLU A 11 17.01 -10.57 4.01
C GLU A 11 16.34 -9.20 4.12
N ASN A 12 17.05 -8.17 3.64
CA ASN A 12 16.51 -6.83 3.52
C ASN A 12 15.52 -6.75 2.36
N GLN A 13 14.38 -6.13 2.62
CA GLN A 13 13.26 -5.95 1.70
C GLN A 13 12.84 -4.49 1.68
N LYS A 14 12.35 -4.01 0.54
CA LYS A 14 11.77 -2.67 0.41
C LYS A 14 10.27 -2.80 0.28
N VAL A 15 9.52 -2.09 1.12
CA VAL A 15 8.06 -2.15 1.14
C VAL A 15 7.47 -0.77 0.86
N LEU A 16 6.45 -0.74 0.00
CA LEU A 16 5.64 0.45 -0.23
C LEU A 16 4.31 0.29 0.49
N ILE A 17 3.99 1.26 1.37
CA ILE A 17 2.68 1.37 2.00
C ILE A 17 1.99 2.57 1.37
N ILE A 18 0.79 2.35 0.84
CA ILE A 18 -0.05 3.38 0.25
C ILE A 18 -1.43 3.34 0.88
N LEU A 19 -2.08 4.49 0.91
CA LEU A 19 -3.48 4.64 1.28
C LEU A 19 -4.21 5.09 0.02
N ILE A 20 -5.27 4.38 -0.33
CA ILE A 20 -6.05 4.61 -1.54
C ILE A 20 -7.53 4.48 -1.22
N ARG A 21 -8.38 5.10 -2.02
CA ARG A 21 -9.82 4.89 -1.94
C ARG A 21 -10.19 3.58 -2.62
N LYS A 22 -11.30 2.97 -2.20
CA LYS A 22 -11.76 1.68 -2.73
C LYS A 22 -11.95 1.71 -4.26
N ASN A 23 -12.40 2.82 -4.81
CA ASN A 23 -12.61 3.01 -6.25
C ASN A 23 -11.30 3.14 -7.05
N GLU A 24 -10.17 3.45 -6.41
CA GLU A 24 -8.85 3.59 -7.06
C GLU A 24 -8.10 2.24 -7.12
N ALA A 25 -8.53 1.24 -6.35
CA ALA A 25 -7.82 -0.03 -6.21
C ALA A 25 -7.60 -0.77 -7.53
N SER A 26 -8.62 -0.80 -8.41
CA SER A 26 -8.51 -1.50 -9.70
C SER A 26 -7.41 -0.89 -10.58
N ASP A 27 -7.31 0.43 -10.62
CA ASP A 27 -6.27 1.10 -11.42
C ASP A 27 -4.88 0.87 -10.83
N VAL A 28 -4.76 0.94 -9.49
CA VAL A 28 -3.50 0.67 -8.80
C VAL A 28 -3.02 -0.76 -9.06
N TYR A 29 -3.91 -1.76 -9.02
CA TYR A 29 -3.55 -3.14 -9.34
C TYR A 29 -3.09 -3.29 -10.79
N ARG A 30 -3.78 -2.65 -11.74
CA ARG A 30 -3.39 -2.66 -13.14
C ARG A 30 -2.00 -2.05 -13.35
N ILE A 31 -1.71 -0.92 -12.70
CA ILE A 31 -0.40 -0.28 -12.76
C ILE A 31 0.68 -1.18 -12.19
N ILE A 32 0.47 -1.72 -10.97
CA ILE A 32 1.44 -2.61 -10.32
C ILE A 32 1.75 -3.81 -11.21
N ARG A 33 0.72 -4.49 -11.70
CA ARG A 33 0.88 -5.68 -12.56
C ARG A 33 1.48 -5.37 -13.93
N GLY A 34 1.33 -4.15 -14.43
CA GLY A 34 2.00 -3.68 -15.64
C GLY A 34 3.49 -3.40 -15.45
N ILE A 35 3.93 -3.17 -14.20
CA ILE A 35 5.33 -2.91 -13.85
C ILE A 35 6.03 -4.19 -13.38
N ASP A 36 5.39 -4.94 -12.48
CA ASP A 36 5.90 -6.17 -11.89
C ASP A 36 4.75 -7.18 -11.73
N ASP A 37 4.78 -8.21 -12.55
CA ASP A 37 3.78 -9.28 -12.58
C ASP A 37 3.89 -10.23 -11.37
N LYS A 38 5.03 -10.21 -10.68
CA LYS A 38 5.33 -11.02 -9.47
C LYS A 38 5.16 -10.23 -8.18
N ALA A 39 4.75 -8.98 -8.25
CA ALA A 39 4.49 -8.17 -7.07
C ALA A 39 3.44 -8.83 -6.16
N PHE A 40 3.76 -8.95 -4.87
CA PHE A 40 2.81 -9.37 -3.85
C PHE A 40 2.15 -8.14 -3.21
N ILE A 41 0.86 -8.24 -2.91
CA ILE A 41 0.07 -7.13 -2.37
C ILE A 41 -0.74 -7.64 -1.18
N THR A 42 -0.61 -6.97 -0.04
CA THR A 42 -1.48 -7.18 1.12
C THR A 42 -2.43 -6.01 1.24
N VAL A 43 -3.74 -6.29 1.34
CA VAL A 43 -4.78 -5.26 1.46
C VAL A 43 -5.39 -5.35 2.85
N ALA A 44 -5.39 -4.24 3.58
CA ALA A 44 -6.07 -4.11 4.85
C ALA A 44 -7.14 -3.02 4.74
N ASN A 45 -8.36 -3.32 5.15
CA ASN A 45 -9.42 -2.32 5.27
C ASN A 45 -9.22 -1.53 6.56
N VAL A 46 -9.26 -0.20 6.46
CA VAL A 46 -9.20 0.71 7.61
C VAL A 46 -10.46 1.56 7.65
N MET A 47 -10.91 1.95 8.84
CA MET A 47 -12.16 2.70 9.01
C MET A 47 -12.08 4.12 8.46
N GLY A 48 -10.91 4.74 8.46
CA GLY A 48 -10.71 6.09 7.97
C GLY A 48 -9.24 6.43 7.82
N VAL A 49 -8.97 7.35 6.90
CA VAL A 49 -7.67 7.98 6.70
C VAL A 49 -7.90 9.47 6.80
N TYR A 50 -7.09 10.15 7.60
CA TYR A 50 -7.26 11.58 7.86
C TYR A 50 -6.01 12.37 7.46
N GLY A 51 -6.22 13.56 6.91
CA GLY A 51 -5.15 14.47 6.51
C GLY A 51 -5.20 14.86 5.03
N LYS A 52 -4.11 15.47 4.54
CA LYS A 52 -4.05 16.05 3.19
C LYS A 52 -4.40 15.01 2.10
N GLY A 53 -5.41 15.32 1.29
CA GLY A 53 -5.91 14.44 0.20
C GLY A 53 -6.99 13.43 0.64
N PHE A 54 -7.23 13.31 1.95
CA PHE A 54 -8.30 12.52 2.55
C PHE A 54 -9.23 13.42 3.35
N GLU A 55 -10.10 12.82 4.17
CA GLU A 55 -10.96 13.59 5.06
C GLU A 55 -10.14 14.34 6.11
N GLU A 56 -10.59 15.55 6.46
CA GLU A 56 -9.98 16.27 7.57
C GLU A 56 -10.32 15.57 8.89
N LEU A 57 -9.37 15.54 9.82
CA LEU A 57 -9.63 15.09 11.16
C LEU A 57 -10.58 16.10 11.82
N LYS A 58 -11.83 15.71 12.04
CA LYS A 58 -12.79 16.54 12.78
C LYS A 58 -12.23 16.75 14.19
N LYS A 59 -12.11 18.02 14.60
CA LYS A 59 -11.84 18.39 15.99
C LYS A 59 -12.98 18.00 16.90
#